data_AF-R7LLQ3-F1
#
_entry.id   AF-R7LLQ3-F1
#
_cell.length_a   1.000
_cell.length_b   1.000
_cell.length_c   1.000
_cell.angle_alpha   90.00
_cell.angle_beta   90.00
_cell.angle_gamma   90.00
#
_symmetry.space_group_name_H-M   'P 1'
#
loop_
_entity.id
_entity.type
_entity.pdbx_description
1 polymer ?
#
loop_
_entity_poly.entity_id
_entity_poly.type
_entity_poly.pdbx_seq_one_letter_code
_entity_poly.pdbx_strand_id
1 'polypeptide(L)'
;MSLAIDSNLEYLRLKLGISSVTFQEKYSNLSIDEIVEAEAASGNQNAIALAQEILTNTALVIELFNLADENNKYMILREMSSQQLEVFLPEMDEKDLHQGLFFFTQDKLMKMLEHLPSEQLVNTAFQLFSKEEIVQLMPDEQLNKFLTSTDIDKNKILKHMQSIPPEYIAQVLEQITGEPAQNLNSIDLTKQIGQLNPLEYQDALMAFQPTQKQQLVLSLAKEHEEWFQLFDAQAYTKIINREKQQPEVVKGMSVIEPEYIQEMLKELPNDLLSIVITQMDTQEFAEILMDRFPDILAEIIMK
;
A
#
# COMPACT_ATOMS: atom_id res chain seq x y z
N MET A 1 -9.95 18.16 24.59
CA MET A 1 -11.40 18.30 24.32
C MET A 1 -12.00 16.95 24.66
N SER A 2 -12.96 16.95 25.58
CA SER A 2 -13.61 15.75 26.14
C SER A 2 -14.42 15.03 25.06
N LEU A 3 -14.61 13.71 25.21
CA LEU A 3 -15.55 12.94 24.37
C LEU A 3 -16.91 13.67 24.33
N ALA A 4 -17.55 13.68 23.16
CA ALA A 4 -18.89 14.25 23.00
C ALA A 4 -19.91 13.27 23.62
N ILE A 5 -20.13 13.43 24.93
CA ILE A 5 -20.73 12.45 25.84
C ILE A 5 -22.24 12.67 26.08
N ASP A 6 -22.82 13.79 25.62
CA ASP A 6 -24.15 14.25 26.08
C ASP A 6 -25.31 13.25 25.86
N SER A 7 -25.28 12.41 24.82
CA SER A 7 -26.32 11.40 24.56
C SER A 7 -26.20 10.13 25.42
N ASN A 8 -25.00 9.84 25.93
CA ASN A 8 -24.70 8.58 26.62
C ASN A 8 -24.85 8.66 28.14
N LEU A 9 -24.83 9.87 28.70
CA LEU A 9 -24.99 10.10 30.14
C LEU A 9 -26.36 9.66 30.65
N GLU A 10 -27.43 9.89 29.88
CA GLU A 10 -28.77 9.42 30.24
C GLU A 10 -28.88 7.90 30.22
N TYR A 11 -28.22 7.24 29.25
CA TYR A 11 -28.15 5.78 29.18
C TYR A 11 -27.35 5.20 30.35
N LEU A 12 -26.16 5.75 30.60
CA LEU A 12 -25.30 5.37 31.73
C LEU A 12 -26.04 5.56 33.06
N ARG A 13 -26.73 6.68 33.24
CA ARG A 13 -27.54 6.98 34.43
C ARG A 13 -28.60 5.90 34.67
N LEU A 14 -29.34 5.51 33.61
CA LEU A 14 -30.37 4.49 33.69
C LEU A 14 -29.78 3.11 34.04
N LYS A 15 -28.64 2.73 33.43
CA LYS A 15 -27.95 1.46 33.69
C LYS A 15 -27.34 1.38 35.10
N LEU A 16 -26.75 2.47 35.59
CA LEU A 16 -26.18 2.54 36.94
C LEU A 16 -27.25 2.68 38.04
N GLY A 17 -28.50 2.97 37.66
CA GLY A 17 -29.62 3.15 38.59
C GLY A 17 -29.54 4.47 39.37
N ILE A 18 -28.86 5.48 38.81
CA ILE A 18 -28.67 6.78 39.44
C ILE A 18 -29.90 7.65 39.18
N SER A 19 -30.37 8.39 40.18
CA SER A 19 -31.52 9.29 39.98
C SER A 19 -31.12 10.50 39.12
N SER A 20 -32.05 11.05 38.34
CA SER A 20 -31.83 12.27 37.55
C SER A 20 -31.29 13.44 38.38
N VAL A 21 -31.75 13.55 39.63
CA VAL A 21 -31.33 14.58 40.57
C VAL A 21 -29.88 14.37 41.01
N THR A 22 -29.53 13.16 41.44
CA THR A 22 -28.16 12.81 41.85
C THR A 22 -27.18 12.99 40.69
N PHE A 23 -27.61 12.65 39.48
CA PHE A 23 -26.81 12.80 38.28
C PHE A 23 -26.56 14.27 37.93
N GLN A 24 -27.60 15.10 37.94
CA GLN A 24 -27.46 16.54 37.70
C GLN A 24 -26.70 17.27 38.81
N GLU A 25 -26.74 16.82 40.06
CA GLU A 25 -26.06 17.48 41.17
C GLU A 25 -24.59 17.07 41.33
N LYS A 26 -24.24 15.81 41.03
CA LYS A 26 -22.90 15.26 41.26
C LYS A 26 -22.09 15.00 40.00
N TYR A 27 -22.74 14.69 38.89
CA TYR A 27 -22.12 14.04 37.73
C TYR A 27 -22.24 14.85 36.43
N SER A 28 -22.89 16.01 36.48
CA SER A 28 -23.22 16.85 35.33
C SER A 28 -22.02 17.47 34.61
N ASN A 29 -20.84 17.50 35.24
CA ASN A 29 -19.58 17.95 34.63
C ASN A 29 -18.52 16.85 34.57
N LEU A 30 -18.88 15.61 34.89
CA LEU A 30 -17.98 14.48 34.95
C LEU A 30 -18.08 13.65 33.67
N SER A 31 -16.97 13.05 33.23
CA SER A 31 -16.99 12.08 32.13
C SER A 31 -17.69 10.78 32.55
N ILE A 32 -18.04 9.93 31.58
CA ILE A 32 -18.62 8.60 31.86
C ILE A 32 -17.73 7.81 32.83
N ASP A 33 -16.43 7.96 32.65
CA ASP A 33 -15.35 7.35 33.42
C ASP A 33 -15.40 7.77 34.90
N GLU A 34 -15.36 9.09 35.15
CA GLU A 34 -15.42 9.69 36.49
C GLU A 34 -16.72 9.31 37.23
N ILE A 35 -17.82 9.09 36.49
CA ILE A 35 -19.12 8.68 37.05
C ILE A 35 -19.11 7.20 37.44
N VAL A 36 -18.60 6.32 36.58
CA VAL A 36 -18.51 4.88 36.87
C VAL A 36 -17.53 4.62 38.01
N GLU A 37 -16.37 5.31 38.04
CA GLU A 37 -15.39 5.18 39.11
C GLU A 37 -15.98 5.63 40.46
N ALA A 38 -16.67 6.78 40.50
CA ALA A 38 -17.30 7.28 41.72
C ALA A 38 -18.37 6.31 42.25
N GLU A 39 -19.16 5.69 41.37
CA GLU A 39 -20.20 4.73 41.74
C GLU A 39 -19.63 3.37 42.14
N ALA A 40 -18.58 2.89 41.45
CA ALA A 40 -17.86 1.67 41.81
C ALA A 40 -17.17 1.82 43.18
N ALA A 41 -16.51 2.95 43.45
CA ALA A 41 -15.93 3.28 44.75
C ALA A 41 -17.01 3.41 45.86
N SER A 42 -18.23 3.80 45.48
CA SER A 42 -19.40 3.85 46.37
C SER A 42 -20.05 2.48 46.60
N GLY A 43 -19.54 1.40 45.98
CA GLY A 43 -20.06 0.04 46.12
C GLY A 43 -21.31 -0.26 45.30
N ASN A 44 -21.57 0.51 44.24
CA ASN A 44 -22.70 0.27 43.35
C ASN A 44 -22.51 -1.04 42.58
N GLN A 45 -23.34 -2.05 42.89
CA GLN A 45 -23.27 -3.36 42.23
C GLN A 45 -23.60 -3.30 40.73
N ASN A 46 -24.35 -2.30 40.29
CA ASN A 46 -24.63 -2.09 38.87
C ASN A 46 -23.38 -1.65 38.11
N ALA A 47 -22.49 -0.87 38.74
CA ALA A 47 -21.20 -0.48 38.13
C ALA A 47 -20.28 -1.71 37.97
N ILE A 48 -20.26 -2.60 38.96
CA ILE A 48 -19.50 -3.85 38.93
C ILE A 48 -20.04 -4.81 37.86
N ALA A 49 -21.37 -4.93 37.74
CA ALA A 49 -22.02 -5.73 36.71
C ALA A 49 -21.78 -5.15 35.31
N LEU A 50 -21.83 -3.82 35.17
CA LEU A 50 -21.56 -3.12 33.92
C LEU A 50 -20.13 -3.39 33.42
N ALA A 51 -19.15 -3.37 34.32
CA ALA A 51 -17.76 -3.70 33.97
C ALA A 51 -17.60 -5.13 33.42
N GLN A 52 -18.40 -6.08 33.88
CA GLN A 52 -18.41 -7.46 33.34
C GLN A 52 -19.17 -7.56 32.01
N GLU A 53 -20.25 -6.80 31.85
CA GLU A 53 -21.08 -6.78 30.64
C GLU A 53 -20.35 -6.12 29.46
N ILE A 54 -19.55 -5.09 29.71
CA ILE A 54 -18.74 -4.38 28.69
C ILE A 54 -17.71 -5.31 28.02
N LEU A 55 -17.22 -6.33 28.73
CA LEU A 55 -16.26 -7.29 28.15
C LEU A 55 -16.92 -8.37 27.30
N THR A 56 -18.26 -8.42 27.26
CA THR A 56 -19.00 -9.53 26.62
C THR A 56 -20.15 -9.07 25.73
N ASN A 57 -20.39 -7.76 25.63
CA ASN A 57 -21.52 -7.19 24.89
C ASN A 57 -21.06 -6.03 23.98
N THR A 58 -20.78 -6.36 22.71
CA THR A 58 -20.35 -5.40 21.69
C THR A 58 -21.32 -4.23 21.53
N ALA A 59 -22.63 -4.49 21.53
CA ALA A 59 -23.63 -3.44 21.37
C ALA A 59 -23.59 -2.42 22.53
N LEU A 60 -23.35 -2.91 23.75
CA LEU A 60 -23.16 -2.06 24.92
C LEU A 60 -21.89 -1.20 24.79
N VAL A 61 -20.78 -1.76 24.29
CA VAL A 61 -19.54 -1.00 24.06
C VAL A 61 -19.74 0.10 23.02
N ILE A 62 -20.38 -0.23 21.90
CA ILE A 62 -20.70 0.74 20.85
C ILE A 62 -21.56 1.89 21.41
N GLU A 63 -22.61 1.55 22.16
CA GLU A 63 -23.52 2.54 22.74
C GLU A 63 -22.83 3.38 23.81
N LEU A 64 -22.12 2.75 24.76
CA LEU A 64 -21.51 3.42 25.91
C LEU A 64 -20.39 4.39 25.51
N PHE A 65 -19.56 4.02 24.55
CA PHE A 65 -18.49 4.89 24.03
C PHE A 65 -18.92 5.72 22.82
N ASN A 66 -20.18 5.57 22.36
CA ASN A 66 -20.70 6.18 21.13
C ASN A 66 -19.68 6.02 19.99
N LEU A 67 -19.33 4.76 19.71
CA LEU A 67 -18.30 4.43 18.71
C LEU A 67 -18.75 4.74 17.27
N ALA A 68 -20.01 5.13 17.05
CA ALA A 68 -20.43 5.69 15.78
C ALA A 68 -19.79 7.07 15.51
N ASP A 69 -19.29 7.76 16.54
CA ASP A 69 -18.54 9.01 16.42
C ASP A 69 -17.04 8.73 16.22
N GLU A 70 -16.51 9.12 15.07
CA GLU A 70 -15.09 8.98 14.72
C GLU A 70 -14.17 9.67 15.73
N ASN A 71 -14.59 10.78 16.33
CA ASN A 71 -13.79 11.47 17.36
C ASN A 71 -13.67 10.61 18.62
N ASN A 72 -14.71 9.86 18.99
CA ASN A 72 -14.66 8.97 20.14
C ASN A 72 -13.74 7.76 19.87
N LYS A 73 -13.81 7.16 18.67
CA LYS A 73 -12.83 6.14 18.24
C LYS A 73 -11.41 6.68 18.33
N TYR A 74 -11.17 7.88 17.80
CA TYR A 74 -9.86 8.53 17.81
C TYR A 74 -9.33 8.75 19.23
N MET A 75 -10.18 9.20 20.16
CA MET A 75 -9.77 9.44 21.55
C MET A 75 -9.34 8.14 22.25
N ILE A 76 -10.01 7.01 21.96
CA ILE A 76 -9.60 5.68 22.45
C ILE A 76 -8.25 5.28 21.85
N LEU A 77 -8.11 5.41 20.53
CA LEU A 77 -6.90 5.02 19.80
C LEU A 77 -5.66 5.81 20.25
N ARG A 78 -5.84 7.07 20.63
CA ARG A 78 -4.76 7.93 21.11
C ARG A 78 -4.11 7.44 22.41
N GLU A 79 -4.84 6.68 23.22
CA GLU A 79 -4.30 6.07 24.45
C GLU A 79 -3.50 4.79 24.16
N MET A 80 -3.50 4.32 22.90
CA MET A 80 -2.80 3.11 22.49
C MET A 80 -1.35 3.37 22.07
N SER A 81 -0.50 2.36 22.30
CA SER A 81 0.84 2.30 21.70
C SER A 81 0.79 1.95 20.21
N SER A 82 1.88 2.24 19.49
CA SER A 82 2.03 1.90 18.07
C SER A 82 1.75 0.42 17.80
N GLN A 83 2.29 -0.49 18.62
CA GLN A 83 2.09 -1.94 18.47
C GLN A 83 0.64 -2.37 18.66
N GLN A 84 -0.13 -1.65 19.49
CA GLN A 84 -1.55 -1.93 19.71
C GLN A 84 -2.39 -1.43 18.54
N LEU A 85 -2.05 -0.28 17.95
CA LEU A 85 -2.72 0.24 16.75
C LEU A 85 -2.52 -0.70 15.54
N GLU A 86 -1.35 -1.32 15.41
CA GLU A 86 -1.07 -2.26 14.31
C GLU A 86 -1.98 -3.50 14.31
N VAL A 87 -2.58 -3.87 15.45
CA VAL A 87 -3.49 -5.02 15.57
C VAL A 87 -4.79 -4.80 14.80
N PHE A 88 -5.17 -3.55 14.54
CA PHE A 88 -6.38 -3.24 13.78
C PHE A 88 -6.19 -3.47 12.27
N LEU A 89 -4.97 -3.25 11.75
CA LEU A 89 -4.69 -3.25 10.31
C LEU A 89 -5.12 -4.54 9.57
N PRO A 90 -4.91 -5.76 10.10
CA PRO A 90 -5.31 -6.99 9.40
C PRO A 90 -6.82 -7.19 9.27
N GLU A 91 -7.60 -6.55 10.14
CA GLU A 91 -9.05 -6.66 10.18
C GLU A 91 -9.73 -5.54 9.39
N MET A 92 -8.97 -4.56 8.89
CA MET A 92 -9.53 -3.45 8.10
C MET A 92 -9.84 -3.89 6.67
N ASP A 93 -10.95 -3.39 6.13
CA ASP A 93 -11.29 -3.53 4.73
C ASP A 93 -10.22 -2.89 3.80
N GLU A 94 -10.01 -3.49 2.63
CA GLU A 94 -9.05 -3.02 1.62
C GLU A 94 -9.25 -1.53 1.28
N LYS A 95 -10.51 -1.09 1.21
CA LYS A 95 -10.84 0.30 0.91
C LYS A 95 -10.28 1.28 1.94
N ASP A 96 -10.31 0.92 3.22
CA ASP A 96 -9.86 1.79 4.30
C ASP A 96 -8.34 1.77 4.43
N LEU A 97 -7.72 0.59 4.20
CA LEU A 97 -6.27 0.46 4.04
C LEU A 97 -5.77 1.36 2.89
N HIS A 98 -6.46 1.35 1.74
CA HIS A 98 -6.13 2.22 0.61
C HIS A 98 -6.28 3.70 0.91
N GLN A 99 -7.30 4.08 1.69
CA GLN A 99 -7.46 5.47 2.13
C GLN A 99 -6.27 5.92 2.98
N GLY A 100 -5.71 5.03 3.79
CA GLY A 100 -4.52 5.31 4.59
C GLY A 100 -3.31 5.73 3.76
N LEU A 101 -3.18 5.26 2.52
CA LEU A 101 -2.07 5.63 1.64
C LEU A 101 -2.06 7.12 1.25
N PHE A 102 -3.21 7.81 1.31
CA PHE A 102 -3.28 9.25 1.03
C PHE A 102 -2.56 10.12 2.06
N PHE A 103 -2.28 9.59 3.26
CA PHE A 103 -1.52 10.31 4.29
C PHE A 103 -0.01 10.37 3.99
N PHE A 104 0.51 9.54 3.08
CA PHE A 104 1.92 9.56 2.71
C PHE A 104 2.23 10.55 1.60
N THR A 105 3.37 11.24 1.69
CA THR A 105 3.84 12.06 0.58
C THR A 105 4.19 11.19 -0.64
N GLN A 106 4.16 11.79 -1.83
CA GLN A 106 4.52 11.10 -3.07
C GLN A 106 5.91 10.46 -2.99
N ASP A 107 6.91 11.18 -2.48
CA ASP A 107 8.27 10.66 -2.31
C ASP A 107 8.32 9.45 -1.36
N LYS A 108 7.49 9.44 -0.32
CA LYS A 108 7.42 8.33 0.62
C LYS A 108 6.77 7.11 -0.01
N LEU A 109 5.67 7.30 -0.77
CA LEU A 109 5.03 6.24 -1.55
C LEU A 109 6.00 5.63 -2.57
N MET A 110 6.80 6.44 -3.28
CA MET A 110 7.80 5.92 -4.21
C MET A 110 8.83 5.04 -3.50
N LYS A 111 9.34 5.46 -2.34
CA LYS A 111 10.25 4.63 -1.56
C LYS A 111 9.60 3.32 -1.11
N MET A 112 8.34 3.34 -0.70
CA MET A 112 7.63 2.12 -0.32
C MET A 112 7.47 1.17 -1.51
N LEU A 113 7.07 1.70 -2.67
CA LEU A 113 6.99 0.95 -3.93
C LEU A 113 8.33 0.32 -4.34
N GLU A 114 9.47 0.97 -4.06
CA GLU A 114 10.81 0.40 -4.32
C GLU A 114 11.13 -0.83 -3.47
N HIS A 115 10.50 -0.99 -2.31
CA HIS A 115 10.74 -2.12 -1.40
C HIS A 115 9.74 -3.26 -1.61
N LEU A 116 8.74 -3.08 -2.47
CA LEU A 116 7.81 -4.13 -2.83
C LEU A 116 8.49 -5.24 -3.66
N PRO A 117 7.92 -6.45 -3.66
CA PRO A 117 8.26 -7.45 -4.65
C PRO A 117 8.07 -6.89 -6.07
N SER A 118 8.98 -7.25 -6.99
CA SER A 118 8.97 -6.73 -8.37
C SER A 118 7.62 -6.95 -9.07
N GLU A 119 6.95 -8.06 -8.80
CA GLU A 119 5.62 -8.36 -9.34
C GLU A 119 4.57 -7.30 -8.95
N GLN A 120 4.50 -6.96 -7.65
CA GLN A 120 3.54 -5.98 -7.12
C GLN A 120 3.81 -4.57 -7.70
N LEU A 121 5.08 -4.21 -7.83
CA LEU A 121 5.49 -2.95 -8.45
C LEU A 121 5.15 -2.89 -9.94
N VAL A 122 5.40 -3.97 -10.69
CA VAL A 122 5.06 -4.05 -12.11
C VAL A 122 3.55 -3.99 -12.32
N ASN A 123 2.77 -4.70 -11.51
CA ASN A 123 1.31 -4.65 -11.55
C ASN A 123 0.80 -3.22 -11.28
N THR A 124 1.38 -2.54 -10.29
CA THR A 124 1.10 -1.12 -10.02
C THR A 124 1.42 -0.24 -11.23
N ALA A 125 2.56 -0.46 -11.89
CA ALA A 125 2.92 0.28 -13.10
C ALA A 125 1.95 0.00 -14.26
N PHE A 126 1.49 -1.23 -14.45
CA PHE A 126 0.49 -1.60 -15.46
C PHE A 126 -0.89 -0.99 -15.21
N GLN A 127 -1.24 -0.69 -13.96
CA GLN A 127 -2.45 0.08 -13.66
C GLN A 127 -2.32 1.55 -14.03
N LEU A 128 -1.11 2.11 -14.00
CA LEU A 128 -0.85 3.53 -14.21
C LEU A 128 -0.54 3.87 -15.67
N PHE A 129 0.00 2.91 -16.42
CA PHE A 129 0.53 3.08 -17.77
C PHE A 129 0.26 1.84 -18.63
N SER A 130 0.11 2.04 -19.93
CA SER A 130 0.22 0.96 -20.90
C SER A 130 1.66 0.41 -20.95
N LYS A 131 1.81 -0.84 -21.41
CA LYS A 131 3.13 -1.47 -21.60
C LYS A 131 4.01 -0.67 -22.56
N GLU A 132 3.39 -0.12 -23.61
CA GLU A 132 4.04 0.79 -24.56
C GLU A 132 4.61 2.02 -23.87
N GLU A 133 3.82 2.70 -23.04
CA GLU A 133 4.27 3.87 -22.29
C GLU A 133 5.41 3.52 -21.34
N ILE A 134 5.32 2.40 -20.62
CA ILE A 134 6.38 1.94 -19.72
C ILE A 134 7.70 1.82 -20.46
N VAL A 135 7.73 1.10 -21.60
CA VAL A 135 8.97 0.91 -22.35
C VAL A 135 9.47 2.21 -22.99
N GLN A 136 8.56 3.09 -23.44
CA GLN A 136 8.94 4.39 -24.00
C GLN A 136 9.57 5.34 -22.98
N LEU A 137 9.06 5.31 -21.75
CA LEU A 137 9.52 6.17 -20.65
C LEU A 137 10.72 5.57 -19.90
N MET A 138 11.02 4.28 -20.14
CA MET A 138 12.12 3.56 -19.52
C MET A 138 13.48 4.14 -19.95
N PRO A 139 14.42 4.33 -19.01
CA PRO A 139 15.78 4.76 -19.35
C PRO A 139 16.49 3.76 -20.28
N ASP A 140 17.32 4.24 -21.21
CA ASP A 140 18.06 3.38 -22.15
C ASP A 140 18.93 2.33 -21.43
N GLU A 141 19.53 2.69 -20.31
CA GLU A 141 20.31 1.77 -19.46
C GLU A 141 19.49 0.55 -19.02
N GLN A 142 18.21 0.74 -18.72
CA GLN A 142 17.30 -0.34 -18.32
C GLN A 142 16.90 -1.21 -19.52
N LEU A 143 16.71 -0.59 -20.70
CA LEU A 143 16.49 -1.33 -21.94
C LEU A 143 17.72 -2.19 -22.30
N ASN A 144 18.93 -1.65 -22.11
CA ASN A 144 20.18 -2.39 -22.30
C ASN A 144 20.27 -3.57 -21.33
N LYS A 145 20.00 -3.32 -20.05
CA LYS A 145 19.97 -4.36 -19.02
C LYS A 145 18.99 -5.47 -19.34
N PHE A 146 17.78 -5.13 -19.79
CA PHE A 146 16.78 -6.09 -20.22
C PHE A 146 17.28 -6.95 -21.38
N LEU A 147 17.75 -6.32 -22.46
CA LEU A 147 18.19 -7.04 -23.67
C LEU A 147 19.44 -7.90 -23.43
N THR A 148 20.28 -7.52 -22.48
CA THR A 148 21.50 -8.27 -22.11
C THR A 148 21.32 -9.23 -20.94
N SER A 149 20.09 -9.35 -20.41
CA SER A 149 19.78 -10.26 -19.29
C SER A 149 20.00 -11.72 -19.68
N THR A 150 20.56 -12.49 -18.74
CA THR A 150 20.71 -13.94 -18.88
C THR A 150 19.40 -14.71 -18.79
N ASP A 151 18.34 -14.07 -18.28
CA ASP A 151 17.02 -14.69 -18.11
C ASP A 151 16.22 -14.74 -19.43
N ILE A 152 16.67 -13.99 -20.44
CA ILE A 152 16.03 -13.94 -21.76
C ILE A 152 16.81 -14.83 -22.73
N ASP A 153 16.11 -15.78 -23.36
CA ASP A 153 16.70 -16.67 -24.36
C ASP A 153 17.18 -15.87 -25.59
N LYS A 154 18.48 -15.99 -25.89
CA LYS A 154 19.13 -15.41 -27.09
C LYS A 154 18.34 -15.68 -28.37
N ASN A 155 17.80 -16.89 -28.55
CA ASN A 155 17.02 -17.24 -29.75
C ASN A 155 15.72 -16.45 -29.84
N LYS A 156 15.10 -16.11 -28.70
CA LYS A 156 13.90 -15.25 -28.69
C LYS A 156 14.26 -13.83 -29.08
N ILE A 157 15.34 -13.27 -28.54
CA ILE A 157 15.83 -11.94 -28.92
C ILE A 157 16.12 -11.89 -30.43
N LEU A 158 16.85 -12.88 -30.95
CA LEU A 158 17.15 -12.98 -32.38
C LEU A 158 15.88 -13.12 -33.22
N LYS A 159 14.89 -13.92 -32.80
CA LYS A 159 13.62 -14.02 -33.54
C LYS A 159 12.91 -12.67 -33.66
N HIS A 160 12.85 -11.91 -32.56
CA HIS A 160 12.17 -10.61 -32.52
C HIS A 160 12.97 -9.50 -33.21
N MET A 161 14.30 -9.58 -33.21
CA MET A 161 15.20 -8.68 -33.95
C MET A 161 14.91 -8.68 -35.45
N GLN A 162 14.37 -9.77 -36.01
CA GLN A 162 14.01 -9.83 -37.43
C GLN A 162 12.90 -8.83 -37.83
N SER A 163 12.14 -8.33 -36.85
CA SER A 163 11.13 -7.29 -37.06
C SER A 163 11.71 -5.87 -37.20
N ILE A 164 12.99 -5.70 -36.87
CA ILE A 164 13.72 -4.45 -37.05
C ILE A 164 14.10 -4.33 -38.54
N PRO A 165 13.98 -3.14 -39.17
CA PRO A 165 14.40 -2.94 -40.54
C PRO A 165 15.87 -3.38 -40.76
N PRO A 166 16.18 -4.14 -41.83
CA PRO A 166 17.50 -4.70 -42.07
C PRO A 166 18.64 -3.67 -42.06
N GLU A 167 18.36 -2.45 -42.48
CA GLU A 167 19.33 -1.35 -42.55
C GLU A 167 19.91 -1.01 -41.16
N TYR A 168 19.08 -1.08 -40.12
CA TYR A 168 19.53 -0.82 -38.75
C TYR A 168 20.36 -1.99 -38.19
N ILE A 169 19.99 -3.22 -38.53
CA ILE A 169 20.75 -4.41 -38.12
C ILE A 169 22.13 -4.41 -38.81
N ALA A 170 22.16 -4.06 -40.09
CA ALA A 170 23.39 -3.88 -40.85
C ALA A 170 24.30 -2.81 -40.21
N GLN A 171 23.74 -1.63 -39.89
CA GLN A 171 24.51 -0.56 -39.25
C GLN A 171 25.15 -0.99 -37.93
N VAL A 172 24.43 -1.74 -37.09
CA VAL A 172 24.96 -2.30 -35.84
C VAL A 172 26.08 -3.30 -36.11
N LEU A 173 25.90 -4.22 -37.07
CA LEU A 173 26.93 -5.17 -37.45
C LEU A 173 28.21 -4.49 -37.95
N GLU A 174 28.08 -3.46 -38.79
CA GLU A 174 29.23 -2.68 -39.28
C GLU A 174 29.95 -1.95 -38.14
N GLN A 175 29.20 -1.43 -37.16
CA GLN A 175 29.76 -0.76 -36.00
C GLN A 175 30.57 -1.71 -35.09
N ILE A 176 30.11 -2.95 -34.93
CA ILE A 176 30.78 -3.94 -34.07
C ILE A 176 31.95 -4.64 -34.78
N THR A 177 31.75 -5.03 -36.04
CA THR A 177 32.73 -5.83 -36.80
C THR A 177 33.74 -4.98 -37.57
N GLY A 178 33.41 -3.72 -37.87
CA GLY A 178 34.20 -2.85 -38.74
C GLY A 178 34.13 -3.22 -40.23
N GLU A 179 33.36 -4.24 -40.60
CA GLU A 179 33.20 -4.71 -41.97
C GLU A 179 31.80 -4.37 -42.50
N PRO A 180 31.67 -3.98 -43.79
CA PRO A 180 30.36 -3.70 -44.39
C PRO A 180 29.47 -4.94 -44.35
N ALA A 181 28.21 -4.77 -43.95
CA ALA A 181 27.30 -5.89 -43.79
C ALA A 181 27.01 -6.55 -45.16
N GLN A 182 27.27 -7.87 -45.25
CA GLN A 182 26.98 -8.64 -46.46
C GLN A 182 25.54 -9.17 -46.40
N ASN A 183 24.76 -8.93 -47.46
CA ASN A 183 23.33 -9.24 -47.62
C ASN A 183 22.39 -8.41 -46.72
N LEU A 184 21.49 -7.63 -47.32
CA LEU A 184 20.49 -6.82 -46.62
C LEU A 184 19.24 -7.60 -46.17
N ASN A 185 19.32 -8.92 -46.04
CA ASN A 185 18.19 -9.72 -45.56
C ASN A 185 18.20 -9.77 -44.02
N SER A 186 17.10 -9.35 -43.39
CA SER A 186 16.91 -9.36 -41.94
C SER A 186 17.27 -10.69 -41.27
N ILE A 187 16.91 -11.82 -41.89
CA ILE A 187 17.18 -13.16 -41.34
C ILE A 187 18.68 -13.45 -41.31
N ASP A 188 19.39 -13.11 -42.39
CA ASP A 188 20.82 -13.40 -42.51
C ASP A 188 21.66 -12.47 -41.64
N LEU A 189 21.30 -11.19 -41.56
CA LEU A 189 21.93 -10.22 -40.65
C LEU A 189 21.72 -10.62 -39.19
N THR A 190 20.52 -11.03 -38.83
CA THR A 190 20.24 -11.47 -37.45
C THR A 190 21.01 -12.74 -37.09
N LYS A 191 21.19 -13.68 -38.04
CA LYS A 191 22.05 -14.85 -37.83
C LYS A 191 23.51 -14.46 -37.63
N GLN A 192 24.01 -13.46 -38.35
CA GLN A 192 25.38 -12.95 -38.16
C GLN A 192 25.53 -12.38 -36.74
N ILE A 193 24.57 -11.57 -36.25
CA ILE A 193 24.57 -11.13 -34.85
C ILE A 193 24.54 -12.32 -33.88
N GLY A 194 23.74 -13.34 -34.18
CA GLY A 194 23.67 -14.56 -33.37
C GLY A 194 24.98 -15.37 -33.31
N GLN A 195 25.87 -15.23 -34.30
CA GLN A 195 27.15 -15.92 -34.38
C GLN A 195 28.32 -15.15 -33.75
N LEU A 196 28.10 -13.87 -33.40
CA LEU A 196 29.08 -13.07 -32.67
C LEU A 196 29.48 -13.74 -31.35
N ASN A 197 30.69 -13.45 -30.90
CA ASN A 197 31.12 -13.90 -29.58
C ASN A 197 30.25 -13.24 -28.48
N PRO A 198 30.20 -13.78 -27.25
CA PRO A 198 29.30 -13.27 -26.22
C PRO A 198 29.42 -11.77 -25.92
N LEU A 199 30.64 -11.22 -25.99
CA LEU A 199 30.90 -9.81 -25.73
C LEU A 199 30.39 -8.95 -26.90
N GLU A 200 30.78 -9.29 -28.13
CA GLU A 200 30.33 -8.63 -29.36
C GLU A 200 28.81 -8.69 -29.52
N TYR A 201 28.17 -9.78 -29.08
CA TYR A 201 26.73 -9.92 -29.09
C TYR A 201 26.07 -8.92 -28.13
N GLN A 202 26.58 -8.78 -26.90
CA GLN A 202 26.06 -7.78 -25.95
C GLN A 202 26.29 -6.36 -26.47
N ASP A 203 27.48 -6.08 -27.02
CA ASP A 203 27.80 -4.78 -27.60
C ASP A 203 26.86 -4.47 -28.79
N ALA A 204 26.54 -5.45 -29.62
CA ALA A 204 25.57 -5.30 -30.70
C ALA A 204 24.17 -4.94 -30.18
N LEU A 205 23.70 -5.60 -29.11
CA LEU A 205 22.40 -5.27 -28.51
C LEU A 205 22.38 -3.85 -27.91
N MET A 206 23.49 -3.40 -27.32
CA MET A 206 23.61 -2.06 -26.76
C MET A 206 23.79 -0.98 -27.84
N ALA A 207 24.32 -1.32 -29.01
CA ALA A 207 24.57 -0.39 -30.11
C ALA A 207 23.30 0.02 -30.88
N PHE A 208 22.18 -0.68 -30.71
CA PHE A 208 20.90 -0.25 -31.27
C PHE A 208 20.51 1.15 -30.75
N GLN A 209 19.79 1.94 -31.56
CA GLN A 209 19.29 3.22 -31.07
C GLN A 209 18.09 2.99 -30.15
N PRO A 210 17.72 3.99 -29.32
CA PRO A 210 16.67 3.83 -28.31
C PRO A 210 15.34 3.32 -28.88
N THR A 211 14.93 3.78 -30.07
CA THR A 211 13.66 3.37 -30.69
C THR A 211 13.65 1.90 -31.09
N GLN A 212 14.76 1.36 -31.62
CA GLN A 212 14.85 -0.06 -31.96
C GLN A 212 14.90 -0.93 -30.71
N LYS A 213 15.60 -0.49 -29.66
CA LYS A 213 15.58 -1.18 -28.35
C LYS A 213 14.18 -1.23 -27.77
N GLN A 214 13.47 -0.11 -27.77
CA GLN A 214 12.08 -0.04 -27.29
C GLN A 214 11.18 -1.01 -28.07
N GLN A 215 11.30 -1.06 -29.40
CA GLN A 215 10.54 -2.00 -30.22
C GLN A 215 10.84 -3.46 -29.85
N LEU A 216 12.11 -3.81 -29.69
CA LEU A 216 12.55 -5.16 -29.35
C LEU A 216 12.10 -5.58 -27.95
N VAL A 217 12.26 -4.69 -26.97
CA VAL A 217 11.79 -4.89 -25.60
C VAL A 217 10.27 -5.05 -25.57
N LEU A 218 9.52 -4.20 -26.29
CA LEU A 218 8.07 -4.31 -26.36
C LEU A 218 7.59 -5.62 -26.98
N SER A 219 8.23 -6.09 -28.04
CA SER A 219 7.82 -7.34 -28.69
C SER A 219 8.11 -8.55 -27.80
N LEU A 220 9.25 -8.53 -27.10
CA LEU A 220 9.64 -9.57 -26.13
C LEU A 220 8.72 -9.58 -24.91
N ALA A 221 8.49 -8.42 -24.30
CA ALA A 221 7.74 -8.29 -23.06
C ALA A 221 6.22 -8.40 -23.25
N LYS A 222 5.71 -8.30 -24.48
CA LYS A 222 4.32 -8.65 -24.82
C LYS A 222 4.07 -10.16 -24.81
N GLU A 223 5.06 -10.97 -25.16
CA GLU A 223 4.96 -12.44 -25.09
C GLU A 223 5.20 -12.96 -23.66
N HIS A 224 5.95 -12.21 -22.86
CA HIS A 224 6.39 -12.58 -21.51
C HIS A 224 6.30 -11.37 -20.58
N GLU A 225 5.14 -11.16 -19.96
CA GLU A 225 4.89 -10.01 -19.09
C GLU A 225 5.76 -10.04 -17.84
N GLU A 226 6.13 -11.23 -17.38
CA GLU A 226 7.02 -11.46 -16.25
C GLU A 226 8.40 -10.79 -16.45
N TRP A 227 8.84 -10.58 -17.69
CA TRP A 227 10.13 -9.93 -17.96
C TRP A 227 10.16 -8.45 -17.62
N PHE A 228 9.01 -7.79 -17.46
CA PHE A 228 8.97 -6.43 -16.92
C PHE A 228 9.56 -6.37 -15.50
N GLN A 229 9.56 -7.49 -14.76
CA GLN A 229 10.18 -7.57 -13.43
C GLN A 229 11.73 -7.50 -13.47
N LEU A 230 12.35 -7.59 -14.66
CA LEU A 230 13.80 -7.46 -14.84
C LEU A 230 14.29 -6.00 -14.76
N PHE A 231 13.37 -5.04 -14.92
CA PHE A 231 13.70 -3.63 -14.74
C PHE A 231 13.87 -3.30 -13.26
N ASP A 232 14.76 -2.35 -12.98
CA ASP A 232 15.00 -1.92 -11.60
C ASP A 232 13.79 -1.19 -11.03
N ALA A 233 13.48 -1.46 -9.77
CA ALA A 233 12.37 -0.82 -9.07
C ALA A 233 12.46 0.72 -9.13
N GLN A 234 13.67 1.25 -8.98
CA GLN A 234 13.94 2.69 -9.07
C GLN A 234 13.59 3.28 -10.44
N ALA A 235 13.67 2.50 -11.53
CA ALA A 235 13.29 2.99 -12.85
C ALA A 235 11.78 3.22 -12.93
N TYR A 236 10.99 2.26 -12.43
CA TYR A 236 9.55 2.40 -12.31
C TYR A 236 9.14 3.59 -11.45
N THR A 237 9.69 3.69 -10.25
CA THR A 237 9.30 4.76 -9.32
C THR A 237 9.71 6.14 -9.83
N LYS A 238 10.83 6.28 -10.53
CA LYS A 238 11.20 7.53 -11.21
C LYS A 238 10.19 7.91 -12.31
N ILE A 239 9.73 6.95 -13.11
CA ILE A 239 8.72 7.19 -14.14
C ILE A 239 7.39 7.60 -13.50
N ILE A 240 6.92 6.83 -12.52
CA ILE A 240 5.68 7.10 -11.79
C ILE A 240 5.76 8.50 -11.16
N ASN A 241 6.85 8.83 -10.47
CA ASN A 241 7.01 10.12 -9.80
C ASN A 241 7.04 11.31 -10.77
N ARG A 242 7.54 11.12 -11.99
CA ARG A 242 7.64 12.18 -13.00
C ARG A 242 6.30 12.42 -13.71
N GLU A 243 5.57 11.36 -14.02
CA GLU A 243 4.38 11.43 -14.90
C GLU A 243 3.05 11.45 -14.13
N LYS A 244 3.03 10.98 -12.87
CA LYS A 244 1.80 10.83 -12.08
C LYS A 244 1.83 11.68 -10.82
N GLN A 245 0.63 12.04 -10.38
CA GLN A 245 0.42 12.74 -9.10
C GLN A 245 -0.01 11.74 -8.02
N GLN A 246 0.26 12.05 -6.76
CA GLN A 246 -0.06 11.21 -5.60
C GLN A 246 -1.47 10.56 -5.66
N PRO A 247 -2.58 11.28 -5.99
CA PRO A 247 -3.89 10.63 -6.04
C PRO A 247 -4.02 9.55 -7.11
N GLU A 248 -3.29 9.67 -8.22
CA GLU A 248 -3.25 8.67 -9.27
C GLU A 248 -2.40 7.48 -8.84
N VAL A 249 -1.25 7.74 -8.20
CA VAL A 249 -0.38 6.70 -7.64
C VAL A 249 -1.15 5.83 -6.66
N VAL A 250 -1.84 6.43 -5.70
CA VAL A 250 -2.63 5.69 -4.69
C VAL A 250 -3.73 4.85 -5.36
N LYS A 251 -4.37 5.33 -6.44
CA LYS A 251 -5.30 4.51 -7.23
C LYS A 251 -4.61 3.34 -7.91
N GLY A 252 -3.42 3.54 -8.47
CA GLY A 252 -2.62 2.46 -9.08
C GLY A 252 -2.21 1.40 -8.08
N MET A 253 -2.04 1.77 -6.81
CA MET A 253 -1.72 0.85 -5.71
C MET A 253 -2.88 -0.09 -5.34
N SER A 254 -4.08 0.07 -5.93
CA SER A 254 -5.26 -0.80 -5.70
C SER A 254 -5.07 -2.28 -6.03
N VAL A 255 -4.00 -2.63 -6.74
CA VAL A 255 -3.68 -4.02 -7.09
C VAL A 255 -2.62 -4.63 -6.18
N ILE A 256 -2.13 -3.87 -5.20
CA ILE A 256 -1.16 -4.37 -4.23
C ILE A 256 -1.90 -5.22 -3.20
N GLU A 257 -1.35 -6.38 -2.88
CA GLU A 257 -1.92 -7.26 -1.86
C GLU A 257 -2.04 -6.54 -0.49
N PRO A 258 -3.15 -6.75 0.25
CA PRO A 258 -3.43 -6.01 1.48
C PRO A 258 -2.31 -6.09 2.52
N GLU A 259 -1.62 -7.22 2.62
CA GLU A 259 -0.52 -7.44 3.58
C GLU A 259 0.62 -6.43 3.37
N TYR A 260 0.96 -6.09 2.12
CA TYR A 260 1.98 -5.09 1.85
C TYR A 260 1.50 -3.68 2.18
N ILE A 261 0.21 -3.38 1.97
CA ILE A 261 -0.37 -2.09 2.33
C ILE A 261 -0.39 -1.94 3.85
N GLN A 262 -0.77 -2.99 4.57
CA GLN A 262 -0.72 -3.03 6.03
C GLN A 262 0.70 -2.71 6.52
N GLU A 263 1.74 -3.35 5.98
CA GLU A 263 3.13 -3.04 6.33
C GLU A 263 3.52 -1.58 6.01
N MET A 264 3.04 -1.01 4.91
CA MET A 264 3.26 0.40 4.61
C MET A 264 2.60 1.31 5.66
N LEU A 265 1.35 1.03 6.05
CA LEU A 265 0.61 1.84 7.02
C LEU A 265 1.24 1.85 8.41
N LYS A 266 2.02 0.82 8.78
CA LYS A 266 2.83 0.81 10.02
C LYS A 266 3.87 1.93 10.07
N GLU A 267 4.27 2.48 8.93
CA GLU A 267 5.17 3.63 8.86
C GLU A 267 4.47 4.98 9.11
N LEU A 268 3.14 5.00 9.25
CA LEU A 268 2.42 6.22 9.64
C LEU A 268 2.72 6.58 11.10
N PRO A 269 2.84 7.88 11.43
CA PRO A 269 2.76 8.34 12.81
C PRO A 269 1.44 7.88 13.46
N ASN A 270 1.48 7.55 14.75
CA ASN A 270 0.31 7.05 15.50
C ASN A 270 -0.94 7.92 15.33
N ASP A 271 -0.80 9.24 15.31
CA ASP A 271 -1.93 10.16 15.12
C ASP A 271 -2.62 9.94 13.77
N LEU A 272 -1.85 9.75 12.69
CA LEU A 272 -2.41 9.50 11.35
C LEU A 272 -2.93 8.07 11.22
N LEU A 273 -2.20 7.09 11.76
CA LEU A 273 -2.66 5.70 11.80
C LEU A 273 -3.99 5.58 12.55
N SER A 274 -4.17 6.32 13.64
CA SER A 274 -5.43 6.36 14.40
C SER A 274 -6.57 6.90 13.54
N ILE A 275 -6.34 7.97 12.76
CA ILE A 275 -7.35 8.51 11.82
C ILE A 275 -7.72 7.49 10.74
N VAL A 276 -6.78 6.67 10.27
CA VAL A 276 -7.08 5.59 9.33
C VAL A 276 -7.99 4.56 9.99
N ILE A 277 -7.64 4.11 11.19
CA ILE A 277 -8.39 3.08 11.94
C ILE A 277 -9.81 3.56 12.30
N THR A 278 -10.06 4.87 12.49
CA THR A 278 -11.43 5.34 12.77
C THR A 278 -12.43 5.06 11.66
N GLN A 279 -11.96 4.87 10.43
CA GLN A 279 -12.80 4.56 9.26
C GLN A 279 -13.32 3.12 9.26
N MET A 280 -12.70 2.23 10.05
CA MET A 280 -13.10 0.82 10.20
C MET A 280 -14.57 0.69 10.63
N ASP A 281 -15.23 -0.39 10.24
CA ASP A 281 -16.58 -0.70 10.72
C ASP A 281 -16.66 -0.64 12.26
N THR A 282 -17.72 0.00 12.75
CA THR A 282 -17.88 0.27 14.17
C THR A 282 -18.07 -1.00 15.00
N GLN A 283 -18.68 -2.03 14.42
CA GLN A 283 -18.86 -3.31 15.09
C GLN A 283 -17.53 -4.06 15.20
N GLU A 284 -16.78 -4.16 14.10
CA GLU A 284 -15.45 -4.80 14.11
C GLU A 284 -14.47 -4.08 15.05
N PHE A 285 -14.45 -2.74 15.01
CA PHE A 285 -13.65 -1.95 15.93
C PHE A 285 -13.98 -2.25 17.40
N ALA A 286 -15.26 -2.35 17.73
CA ALA A 286 -15.70 -2.68 19.10
C ALA A 286 -15.33 -4.11 19.50
N GLU A 287 -15.47 -5.09 18.59
CA GLU A 287 -15.08 -6.47 18.82
C GLU A 287 -13.57 -6.60 19.10
N ILE A 288 -12.72 -5.92 18.31
CA ILE A 288 -11.27 -5.89 18.54
C ILE A 288 -10.94 -5.27 19.91
N LEU A 289 -11.59 -4.16 20.26
CA LEU A 289 -11.38 -3.51 21.56
C LEU A 289 -11.70 -4.44 22.71
N MET A 290 -12.81 -5.17 22.66
CA MET A 290 -13.19 -6.11 23.71
C MET A 290 -12.24 -7.31 23.79
N ASP A 291 -11.90 -7.89 22.64
CA ASP A 291 -11.15 -9.15 22.58
C ASP A 291 -9.65 -8.97 22.81
N ARG A 292 -9.08 -7.85 22.36
CA ARG A 292 -7.63 -7.60 22.37
C ARG A 292 -7.22 -6.55 23.37
N PHE A 293 -8.09 -5.60 23.69
CA PHE A 293 -7.78 -4.45 24.54
C PHE A 293 -8.79 -4.22 25.69
N PRO A 294 -9.20 -5.27 26.43
CA PRO A 294 -10.15 -5.11 27.53
C PRO A 294 -9.61 -4.18 28.62
N ASP A 295 -8.28 -4.18 28.83
CA ASP A 295 -7.62 -3.31 29.80
C ASP A 295 -7.73 -1.83 29.41
N ILE A 296 -7.76 -1.50 28.12
CA ILE A 296 -7.92 -0.11 27.66
C ILE A 296 -9.35 0.36 27.91
N LEU A 297 -10.34 -0.49 27.64
CA LEU A 297 -11.73 -0.20 28.01
C LEU A 297 -11.86 0.01 29.52
N ALA A 298 -11.20 -0.85 30.31
CA ALA A 298 -11.20 -0.79 31.76
C ALA A 298 -10.49 0.46 32.29
N GLU A 299 -9.34 0.83 31.73
CA GLU A 299 -8.60 2.05 32.07
C GLU A 299 -9.38 3.31 31.72
N ILE A 300 -10.04 3.33 30.56
CA ILE A 300 -10.87 4.48 30.20
C ILE A 300 -11.99 4.64 31.21
N ILE A 301 -12.66 3.56 31.64
CA ILE A 301 -13.74 3.62 32.64
C ILE A 301 -13.24 3.96 34.05
N MET A 302 -11.98 3.63 34.39
CA MET A 302 -11.40 3.82 35.73
C MET A 302 -10.50 5.07 35.86
N LYS A 303 -10.31 5.86 34.80
CA LYS A 303 -9.55 7.11 34.80
C LYS A 303 -10.44 8.32 35.06
#